data_AF-A0A975VJF2-F1
#
_entry.id   AF-A0A975VJF2-F1
#
_cell.length_a   1.000
_cell.length_b   1.000
_cell.length_c   1.000
_cell.angle_alpha   90.00
_cell.angle_beta   90.00
_cell.angle_gamma   90.00
#
_symmetry.space_group_name_H-M   'P 1'
#
loop_
_entity.id
_entity.type
_entity.pdbx_description
1 polymer ?
#
loop_
_entity_poly.entity_id
_entity_poly.type
_entity_poly.pdbx_seq_one_letter_code
_entity_poly.pdbx_strand_id
1 'polypeptide(L)'
;MDGYGAPRGGVVRAGLSNCHCGLDPQSMTSDLKVPFQLQGGQRIEDTPVHEALREALVNTLIHADFTGRVSVLVVKQADMFSFRNPGLMRLPLEMAVAGGNSDCRNRCMQTMFQQVGYGDHAGSGVPKIYRNWAGQHWRLPVLRQRAEPEQTLLELRMTSLLPPDSVAALEAQLGARFAGLAELERLALVTAATEGTLNHTRLREISTDHPSDITKMLARLVKDGMLASEGTGRGMVYRLPKQRASQYTDFAEGDAALLTPEQAGLTPEQAGLTPEQAGLTPELDAPTVTVVSDLSQLSAQELARLQRLAEPVSGRQRVQPEIVKQTVIALCREHYLGLRVLAELLARRDHDGADLRKRILNPLVKDGLLMRAYPSPNDPRQAYQSTPDGSSPKP
;
A
#
# COMPACT_ATOMS: atom_id res chain seq x y z
N MET A 1 38.79 -28.81 12.61
CA MET A 1 39.55 -28.27 11.46
C MET A 1 38.57 -27.99 10.35
N ASP A 2 38.68 -26.80 9.80
CA ASP A 2 37.57 -26.10 9.15
C ASP A 2 37.43 -26.42 7.66
N GLY A 3 36.21 -26.22 7.15
CA GLY A 3 35.84 -26.51 5.77
C GLY A 3 34.67 -25.67 5.26
N TYR A 4 34.51 -24.43 5.75
CA TYR A 4 33.47 -23.51 5.28
C TYR A 4 33.76 -23.01 3.85
N GLY A 5 33.28 -23.76 2.85
CA GLY A 5 33.26 -23.34 1.45
C GLY A 5 32.13 -22.33 1.19
N ALA A 6 32.47 -21.04 1.10
CA ALA A 6 31.50 -19.99 0.78
C ALA A 6 30.94 -20.15 -0.66
N PRO A 7 29.61 -20.06 -0.87
CA PRO A 7 29.03 -20.13 -2.21
C PRO A 7 29.36 -18.85 -2.99
N ARG A 8 30.11 -18.98 -4.10
CA ARG A 8 30.44 -17.86 -4.98
C ARG A 8 29.18 -17.38 -5.72
N GLY A 9 28.74 -16.16 -5.47
CA GLY A 9 27.67 -15.52 -6.22
C GLY A 9 28.06 -15.32 -7.69
N GLY A 10 27.39 -16.04 -8.60
CA GLY A 10 27.62 -15.93 -10.04
C GLY A 10 26.86 -14.75 -10.65
N VAL A 11 27.58 -13.76 -11.17
CA VAL A 11 26.97 -12.69 -11.99
C VAL A 11 26.95 -13.16 -13.45
N VAL A 12 25.80 -13.66 -13.92
CA VAL A 12 25.61 -14.02 -15.33
C VAL A 12 25.45 -12.75 -16.17
N ARG A 13 26.54 -12.24 -16.74
CA ARG A 13 26.50 -11.17 -17.76
C ARG A 13 26.38 -11.79 -19.14
N ALA A 14 25.22 -11.62 -19.78
CA ALA A 14 25.03 -11.93 -21.19
C ALA A 14 25.74 -10.89 -22.09
N GLY A 15 27.06 -11.04 -22.24
CA GLY A 15 27.81 -10.48 -23.37
C GLY A 15 27.99 -11.56 -24.44
N LEU A 16 27.80 -11.21 -25.72
CA LEU A 16 27.88 -12.14 -26.86
C LEU A 16 29.32 -12.56 -27.22
N SER A 17 30.17 -12.80 -26.22
CA SER A 17 31.54 -13.26 -26.39
C SER A 17 31.97 -14.05 -25.15
N ASN A 18 32.08 -15.37 -25.32
CA ASN A 18 32.60 -16.36 -24.34
C ASN A 18 31.82 -16.53 -23.02
N CYS A 19 30.59 -17.06 -23.10
CA CYS A 19 29.97 -17.85 -22.02
C CYS A 19 29.25 -19.07 -22.62
N HIS A 20 29.72 -20.29 -22.34
CA HIS A 20 29.14 -21.54 -22.86
C HIS A 20 28.02 -22.07 -21.94
N CYS A 21 27.04 -21.21 -21.66
CA CYS A 21 25.79 -21.57 -20.97
C CYS A 21 24.63 -20.87 -21.69
N GLY A 22 23.89 -21.62 -22.50
CA GLY A 22 22.72 -21.10 -23.19
C GLY A 22 21.62 -20.71 -22.20
N LEU A 23 20.68 -19.87 -22.65
CA LEU A 23 19.43 -19.60 -21.94
C LEU A 23 18.49 -20.82 -22.05
N ASP A 24 18.93 -21.94 -21.49
CA ASP A 24 18.16 -23.18 -21.42
C ASP A 24 17.24 -23.16 -20.19
N PRO A 25 15.90 -23.25 -20.37
CA PRO A 25 14.95 -23.34 -19.27
C PRO A 25 15.28 -24.42 -18.23
N GLN A 26 15.84 -25.56 -18.64
CA GLN A 26 16.16 -26.68 -17.75
C GLN A 26 17.40 -26.37 -16.89
N SER A 27 18.43 -25.77 -17.49
CA SER A 27 19.63 -25.34 -16.77
C SER A 27 19.34 -24.37 -15.62
N MET A 28 18.37 -23.47 -15.80
CA MET A 28 18.03 -22.44 -14.80
C MET A 28 17.42 -23.04 -13.52
N THR A 29 16.61 -24.09 -13.65
CA THR A 29 15.85 -24.67 -12.53
C THR A 29 16.59 -25.74 -11.75
N SER A 30 17.67 -26.30 -12.30
CA SER A 30 18.51 -27.38 -11.74
C SER A 30 18.76 -27.33 -10.23
N ASP A 31 19.16 -26.17 -9.68
CA ASP A 31 19.46 -26.01 -8.23
C ASP A 31 18.28 -25.53 -7.35
N LEU A 32 17.02 -25.50 -7.83
CA LEU A 32 15.91 -25.04 -6.98
C LEU A 32 15.63 -26.00 -5.82
N LYS A 33 15.71 -25.47 -4.59
CA LYS A 33 15.25 -26.14 -3.36
C LYS A 33 13.71 -26.12 -3.22
N VAL A 34 12.99 -26.53 -4.27
CA VAL A 34 11.55 -26.74 -4.21
C VAL A 34 11.30 -28.18 -3.75
N PRO A 35 10.39 -28.44 -2.79
CA PRO A 35 10.03 -29.81 -2.41
C PRO A 35 9.49 -30.55 -3.64
N PHE A 36 10.08 -31.72 -3.93
CA PHE A 36 9.63 -32.55 -5.04
C PHE A 36 8.23 -33.08 -4.78
N GLN A 37 7.41 -33.15 -5.83
CA GLN A 37 6.08 -33.76 -5.75
C GLN A 37 6.11 -35.16 -6.37
N LEU A 38 5.44 -36.10 -5.71
CA LEU A 38 5.24 -37.47 -6.20
C LEU A 38 3.78 -37.63 -6.61
N GLN A 39 3.53 -38.15 -7.81
CA GLN A 39 2.19 -38.50 -8.27
C GLN A 39 2.23 -39.94 -8.81
N GLY A 40 1.38 -40.82 -8.27
CA GLY A 40 1.39 -42.24 -8.63
C GLY A 40 2.70 -42.99 -8.37
N GLY A 41 3.57 -42.47 -7.49
CA GLY A 41 4.90 -43.02 -7.22
C GLY A 41 6.02 -42.58 -8.18
N GLN A 42 5.71 -41.76 -9.20
CA GLN A 42 6.72 -41.12 -10.04
C GLN A 42 7.01 -39.69 -9.58
N ARG A 43 8.26 -39.25 -9.75
CA ARG A 43 8.71 -37.88 -9.46
C ARG A 43 8.22 -36.95 -10.56
N ILE A 44 7.46 -35.92 -10.18
CA ILE A 44 7.16 -34.81 -11.07
C ILE A 44 8.43 -33.96 -11.20
N GLU A 45 8.99 -33.87 -12.40
CA GLU A 45 10.14 -33.00 -12.69
C GLU A 45 9.71 -31.52 -12.79
N ASP A 46 8.53 -31.27 -13.39
CA ASP A 46 7.96 -29.94 -13.58
C ASP A 46 6.99 -29.55 -12.44
N THR A 47 7.50 -28.97 -11.35
CA THR A 47 6.64 -28.37 -10.31
C THR A 47 6.00 -27.06 -10.81
N PRO A 48 4.94 -26.52 -10.16
CA PRO A 48 4.37 -25.21 -10.50
C PRO A 48 5.39 -24.04 -10.55
N VAL A 49 6.46 -24.13 -9.76
CA VAL A 49 7.57 -23.15 -9.75
C VAL A 49 8.43 -23.24 -11.02
N HIS A 50 8.68 -24.46 -11.52
CA HIS A 50 9.39 -24.68 -12.77
C HIS A 50 8.59 -24.12 -13.95
N GLU A 51 7.28 -24.37 -13.96
CA GLU A 51 6.35 -23.78 -14.92
C GLU A 51 6.39 -22.24 -14.89
N ALA A 52 6.33 -21.63 -13.69
CA ALA A 52 6.39 -20.17 -13.53
C ALA A 52 7.72 -19.55 -14.01
N LEU A 53 8.86 -20.23 -13.76
CA LEU A 53 10.18 -19.75 -14.19
C LEU A 53 10.38 -19.88 -15.70
N ARG A 54 9.90 -20.97 -16.30
CA ARG A 54 9.88 -21.16 -17.75
C ARG A 54 8.99 -20.10 -18.42
N GLU A 55 7.79 -19.89 -17.91
CA GLU A 55 6.85 -18.85 -18.38
C GLU A 55 7.47 -17.44 -18.26
N ALA A 56 8.18 -17.15 -17.16
CA ALA A 56 8.90 -15.89 -16.99
C ALA A 56 10.02 -15.71 -18.03
N LEU A 57 10.84 -16.74 -18.27
CA LEU A 57 11.90 -16.71 -19.29
C LEU A 57 11.33 -16.51 -20.70
N VAL A 58 10.29 -17.28 -21.06
CA VAL A 58 9.66 -17.24 -22.38
C VAL A 58 9.01 -15.88 -22.63
N ASN A 59 8.28 -15.31 -21.66
CA ASN A 59 7.75 -13.96 -21.78
C ASN A 59 8.86 -12.89 -21.88
N THR A 60 9.95 -13.04 -21.13
CA THR A 60 11.13 -12.14 -21.22
C THR A 60 11.69 -12.10 -22.65
N LEU A 61 11.76 -13.24 -23.33
CA LEU A 61 12.26 -13.34 -24.71
C LEU A 61 11.22 -12.87 -25.75
N ILE A 62 9.96 -13.27 -25.62
CA ILE A 62 8.88 -12.88 -26.54
C ILE A 62 8.60 -11.36 -26.53
N HIS A 63 8.72 -10.71 -25.36
CA HIS A 63 8.41 -9.29 -25.19
C HIS A 63 9.63 -8.36 -25.23
N ALA A 64 10.86 -8.89 -25.32
CA ALA A 64 12.07 -8.10 -25.49
C ALA A 64 12.09 -7.28 -26.79
N ASP A 65 12.54 -6.03 -26.68
CA ASP A 65 12.95 -5.22 -27.82
C ASP A 65 14.42 -5.51 -28.20
N PHE A 66 14.61 -6.35 -29.22
CA PHE A 66 15.94 -6.69 -29.76
C PHE A 66 16.57 -5.61 -30.63
N THR A 67 15.89 -4.48 -30.88
CA THR A 67 16.45 -3.33 -31.59
C THR A 67 17.20 -2.36 -30.65
N GLY A 68 16.92 -2.45 -29.34
CA GLY A 68 17.51 -1.60 -28.31
C GLY A 68 18.95 -1.98 -27.92
N ARG A 69 19.62 -1.05 -27.23
CA ARG A 69 21.01 -1.21 -26.73
C ARG A 69 21.13 -1.96 -25.40
N VAL A 70 20.02 -2.38 -24.80
CA VAL A 70 19.99 -3.09 -23.52
C VAL A 70 19.88 -4.59 -23.76
N SER A 71 20.75 -5.40 -23.15
CA SER A 71 20.63 -6.85 -23.21
C SER A 71 19.49 -7.36 -22.33
N VAL A 72 18.86 -8.47 -22.76
CA VAL A 72 18.18 -9.38 -21.84
C VAL A 72 19.16 -9.79 -20.75
N LEU A 73 18.69 -9.86 -19.51
CA LEU A 73 19.47 -10.29 -18.35
C LEU A 73 18.56 -11.12 -17.44
N VAL A 74 19.07 -12.27 -17.03
CA VAL A 74 18.44 -13.13 -16.02
C VAL A 74 19.43 -13.31 -14.88
N VAL A 75 19.00 -13.07 -13.65
CA VAL A 75 19.81 -13.20 -12.44
C VAL A 75 19.15 -14.21 -11.51
N LYS A 76 19.90 -15.26 -11.15
CA LYS A 76 19.53 -16.25 -10.12
C LYS A 76 20.29 -15.91 -8.84
N GLN A 77 19.56 -15.68 -7.75
CA GLN A 77 20.08 -15.52 -6.40
C GLN A 77 19.56 -16.66 -5.51
N ALA A 78 20.02 -16.74 -4.26
CA ALA A 78 19.62 -17.82 -3.35
C ALA A 78 18.11 -17.79 -3.00
N ASP A 79 17.50 -16.61 -3.00
CA ASP A 79 16.12 -16.34 -2.58
C ASP A 79 15.27 -15.68 -3.68
N MET A 80 15.82 -15.42 -4.88
CA MET A 80 15.16 -14.58 -5.89
C MET A 80 15.62 -14.86 -7.33
N PHE A 81 14.70 -14.74 -8.28
CA PHE A 81 14.97 -14.67 -9.72
C PHE A 81 14.57 -13.29 -10.26
N SER A 82 15.48 -12.62 -10.99
CA SER A 82 15.20 -11.36 -11.66
C SER A 82 15.33 -11.54 -13.17
N PHE A 83 14.28 -11.16 -13.89
CA PHE A 83 14.25 -11.11 -15.34
C PHE A 83 14.17 -9.65 -15.79
N ARG A 84 15.01 -9.27 -16.75
CA ARG A 84 15.02 -7.96 -17.37
C ARG A 84 15.04 -8.11 -18.87
N ASN A 85 14.03 -7.59 -19.56
CA ASN A 85 14.04 -7.42 -21.01
C ASN A 85 14.17 -5.94 -21.40
N PRO A 86 14.82 -5.64 -22.53
CA PRO A 86 14.74 -4.32 -23.15
C PRO A 86 13.30 -3.96 -23.56
N GLY A 87 12.99 -2.67 -23.53
CA GLY A 87 11.69 -2.10 -23.89
C GLY A 87 10.66 -2.12 -22.76
N LEU A 88 9.74 -1.16 -22.79
CA LEU A 88 8.56 -1.12 -21.91
C LEU A 88 7.52 -2.19 -22.28
N MET A 89 6.45 -2.39 -21.51
CA MET A 89 5.34 -3.28 -21.95
C MET A 89 4.49 -2.57 -23.00
N ARG A 90 3.91 -3.34 -23.93
CA ARG A 90 2.91 -2.85 -24.91
C ARG A 90 1.50 -2.75 -24.35
N LEU A 91 1.30 -3.21 -23.11
CA LEU A 91 0.05 -3.22 -22.36
C LEU A 91 0.29 -2.63 -20.96
N PRO A 92 -0.72 -2.01 -20.32
CA PRO A 92 -0.65 -1.62 -18.90
C PRO A 92 -0.29 -2.82 -18.02
N LEU A 93 0.44 -2.59 -16.92
CA LEU A 93 0.91 -3.66 -16.03
C LEU A 93 -0.26 -4.40 -15.38
N GLU A 94 -1.31 -3.65 -15.01
CA GLU A 94 -2.53 -4.14 -14.41
C GLU A 94 -3.29 -5.08 -15.36
N MET A 95 -3.34 -4.72 -16.64
CA MET A 95 -3.93 -5.56 -17.70
C MET A 95 -3.10 -6.81 -17.96
N ALA A 96 -1.76 -6.71 -17.91
CA ALA A 96 -0.88 -7.87 -18.05
C ALA A 96 -1.05 -8.86 -16.89
N VAL A 97 -1.21 -8.38 -15.65
CA VAL A 97 -1.43 -9.24 -14.47
C VAL A 97 -2.85 -9.82 -14.42
N ALA A 98 -3.87 -9.07 -14.86
CA ALA A 98 -5.24 -9.57 -14.97
C ALA A 98 -5.40 -10.62 -16.09
N GLY A 99 -4.65 -10.47 -17.19
CA GLY A 99 -4.63 -11.40 -18.31
C GLY A 99 -5.75 -11.20 -19.35
N GLY A 100 -5.94 -12.23 -20.19
CA GLY A 100 -6.96 -12.27 -21.24
C GLY A 100 -6.67 -11.40 -22.47
N ASN A 101 -5.65 -10.54 -22.42
CA ASN A 101 -5.16 -9.75 -23.55
C ASN A 101 -3.65 -9.94 -23.69
N SER A 102 -3.13 -9.91 -24.92
CA SER A 102 -1.69 -9.99 -25.20
C SER A 102 -1.32 -9.24 -26.47
N ASP A 103 -0.27 -8.42 -26.37
CA ASP A 103 0.38 -7.79 -27.51
C ASP A 103 1.90 -7.97 -27.37
N CYS A 104 2.42 -9.00 -28.02
CA CYS A 104 3.84 -9.33 -28.01
C CYS A 104 4.62 -8.52 -29.05
N ARG A 105 5.94 -8.40 -28.85
CA ARG A 105 6.83 -7.85 -29.89
C ARG A 105 7.13 -8.90 -30.95
N ASN A 106 7.51 -10.10 -30.51
CA ASN A 106 8.10 -11.12 -31.37
C ASN A 106 7.13 -12.28 -31.63
N ARG A 107 6.09 -12.05 -32.47
CA ARG A 107 5.06 -13.06 -32.78
C ARG A 107 5.66 -14.39 -33.26
N CYS A 108 6.70 -14.36 -34.11
CA CYS A 108 7.35 -15.58 -34.60
C CYS A 108 8.02 -16.40 -33.47
N MET A 109 8.63 -15.74 -32.48
CA MET A 109 9.18 -16.42 -31.31
C MET A 109 8.06 -16.97 -30.41
N GLN A 110 6.94 -16.27 -30.26
CA GLN A 110 5.77 -16.83 -29.57
C GLN A 110 5.27 -18.11 -30.23
N THR A 111 5.10 -18.11 -31.56
CA THR A 111 4.69 -19.31 -32.31
C THR A 111 5.70 -20.45 -32.17
N MET A 112 7.01 -20.15 -32.23
CA MET A 112 8.06 -21.14 -31.99
C MET A 112 7.97 -21.76 -30.58
N PHE A 113 7.85 -20.94 -29.52
CA PHE A 113 7.73 -21.44 -28.15
C PHE A 113 6.47 -22.28 -27.94
N GLN A 114 5.34 -21.89 -28.56
CA GLN A 114 4.11 -22.68 -28.54
C GLN A 114 4.28 -24.03 -29.25
N GLN A 115 4.94 -24.08 -30.41
CA GLN A 115 5.20 -25.32 -31.16
C GLN A 115 6.10 -26.32 -30.41
N VAL A 116 7.03 -25.84 -29.57
CA VAL A 116 7.89 -26.71 -28.74
C VAL A 116 7.32 -26.97 -27.33
N GLY A 117 6.07 -26.57 -27.05
CA GLY A 117 5.40 -26.83 -25.78
C GLY A 117 5.83 -25.94 -24.60
N TYR A 118 6.51 -24.82 -24.87
CA TYR A 118 6.97 -23.85 -23.86
C TYR A 118 6.15 -22.55 -23.84
N GLY A 119 5.06 -22.45 -24.58
CA GLY A 119 4.18 -21.29 -24.60
C GLY A 119 2.71 -21.67 -24.53
N ASP A 120 1.98 -21.01 -23.65
CA ASP A 120 0.54 -21.15 -23.46
C ASP A 120 -0.28 -20.31 -24.47
N HIS A 121 -1.60 -20.28 -24.30
CA HIS A 121 -2.48 -19.32 -24.97
C HIS A 121 -2.07 -17.86 -24.66
N ALA A 122 -2.17 -16.98 -25.65
CA ALA A 122 -1.74 -15.60 -25.50
C ALA A 122 -2.52 -14.88 -24.39
N GLY A 123 -1.80 -14.30 -23.41
CA GLY A 123 -2.40 -13.52 -22.32
C GLY A 123 -2.70 -14.29 -21.03
N SER A 124 -2.31 -15.57 -20.91
CA SER A 124 -2.35 -16.33 -19.64
C SER A 124 -1.02 -16.35 -18.89
N GLY A 125 0.11 -16.04 -19.54
CA GLY A 125 1.46 -16.23 -19.01
C GLY A 125 1.76 -15.48 -17.70
N VAL A 126 1.62 -14.14 -17.69
CA VAL A 126 1.82 -13.36 -16.45
C VAL A 126 0.85 -13.78 -15.33
N PRO A 127 -0.47 -13.93 -15.56
CA PRO A 127 -1.39 -14.48 -14.54
C PRO A 127 -0.96 -15.84 -13.99
N LYS A 128 -0.47 -16.75 -14.85
CA LYS A 128 0.03 -18.07 -14.47
C LYS A 128 1.24 -17.97 -13.54
N ILE A 129 2.21 -17.10 -13.84
CA ILE A 129 3.37 -16.84 -12.98
C ILE A 129 2.88 -16.42 -11.59
N TYR A 130 2.00 -15.42 -11.51
CA TYR A 130 1.46 -14.91 -10.24
C TYR A 130 0.70 -16.01 -9.45
N ARG A 131 -0.17 -16.77 -10.11
CA ARG A 131 -0.93 -17.87 -9.49
C ARG A 131 -0.02 -18.96 -8.93
N ASN A 132 0.93 -19.43 -9.71
CA ASN A 132 1.82 -20.51 -9.31
C ASN A 132 2.78 -20.06 -8.19
N TRP A 133 3.18 -18.79 -8.16
CA TRP A 133 3.99 -18.21 -7.09
C TRP A 133 3.20 -18.02 -5.79
N ALA A 134 1.96 -17.52 -5.88
CA ALA A 134 1.04 -17.41 -4.74
C ALA A 134 0.70 -18.78 -4.14
N GLY A 135 0.58 -19.82 -4.96
CA GLY A 135 0.36 -21.21 -4.51
C GLY A 135 1.55 -21.85 -3.77
N GLN A 136 2.70 -21.18 -3.67
CA GLN A 136 3.78 -21.54 -2.74
C GLN A 136 3.75 -20.70 -1.45
N HIS A 137 2.74 -19.85 -1.29
CA HIS A 137 2.63 -18.80 -0.27
C HIS A 137 3.87 -17.88 -0.23
N TRP A 138 4.51 -17.67 -1.38
CA TRP A 138 5.65 -16.77 -1.53
C TRP A 138 5.19 -15.33 -1.83
N ARG A 139 6.04 -14.34 -1.52
CA ARG A 139 5.79 -12.94 -1.90
C ARG A 139 5.48 -12.82 -3.40
N LEU A 140 4.37 -12.15 -3.71
CA LEU A 140 3.89 -11.99 -5.08
C LEU A 140 4.98 -11.39 -6.01
N PRO A 141 5.00 -11.79 -7.29
CA PRO A 141 5.90 -11.22 -8.29
C PRO A 141 5.81 -9.70 -8.38
N VAL A 142 6.97 -9.06 -8.56
CA VAL A 142 7.07 -7.61 -8.72
C VAL A 142 7.40 -7.29 -10.18
N LEU A 143 6.38 -6.90 -10.94
CA LEU A 143 6.51 -6.41 -12.31
C LEU A 143 6.64 -4.88 -12.32
N ARG A 144 7.70 -4.35 -12.93
CA ARG A 144 8.01 -2.91 -12.98
C ARG A 144 8.60 -2.50 -14.33
N GLN A 145 8.62 -1.20 -14.57
CA GLN A 145 9.21 -0.59 -15.76
C GLN A 145 10.18 0.53 -15.38
N ARG A 146 11.13 0.79 -16.28
CA ARG A 146 12.06 1.92 -16.23
C ARG A 146 12.12 2.53 -17.63
N ALA A 147 11.94 3.85 -17.73
CA ALA A 147 11.93 4.55 -19.02
C ALA A 147 13.33 4.78 -19.61
N GLU A 148 14.35 5.04 -18.78
CA GLU A 148 15.68 5.44 -19.27
C GLU A 148 16.83 4.61 -18.67
N PRO A 149 17.46 3.71 -19.45
CA PRO A 149 16.98 3.19 -20.74
C PRO A 149 15.74 2.31 -20.55
N GLU A 150 14.94 2.16 -21.61
CA GLU A 150 13.69 1.39 -21.56
C GLU A 150 13.90 -0.08 -21.17
N GLN A 151 13.29 -0.48 -20.06
CA GLN A 151 13.41 -1.82 -19.49
C GLN A 151 12.09 -2.23 -18.82
N THR A 152 11.74 -3.50 -18.97
CA THR A 152 10.74 -4.18 -18.14
C THR A 152 11.47 -5.16 -17.21
N LEU A 153 11.07 -5.18 -15.94
CA LEU A 153 11.69 -5.97 -14.89
C LEU A 153 10.64 -6.81 -14.16
N LEU A 154 10.92 -8.09 -13.98
CA LEU A 154 10.12 -9.04 -13.19
C LEU A 154 10.99 -9.67 -12.11
N GLU A 155 10.69 -9.42 -10.84
CA GLU A 155 11.33 -10.08 -9.70
C GLU A 155 10.41 -11.14 -9.10
N LEU A 156 10.91 -12.36 -8.93
CA LEU A 156 10.24 -13.50 -8.32
C LEU A 156 10.98 -13.89 -7.03
N ARG A 157 10.42 -13.57 -5.87
CA ARG A 157 11.06 -13.79 -4.56
C ARG A 157 10.51 -15.04 -3.89
N MET A 158 11.39 -15.97 -3.50
CA MET A 158 11.07 -17.23 -2.82
C MET A 158 10.89 -17.06 -1.30
N THR A 159 10.72 -15.82 -0.83
CA THR A 159 10.45 -15.52 0.58
C THR A 159 9.04 -15.99 0.96
N SER A 160 8.95 -17.04 1.77
CA SER A 160 7.66 -17.54 2.27
C SER A 160 7.00 -16.54 3.22
N LEU A 161 5.72 -16.30 2.98
CA LEU A 161 4.81 -15.59 3.88
C LEU A 161 4.23 -16.53 4.96
N LEU A 162 4.41 -17.85 4.80
CA LEU A 162 4.08 -18.88 5.78
C LEU A 162 5.35 -19.71 6.09
N PRO A 163 6.30 -19.22 6.92
CA PRO A 163 7.45 -20.01 7.33
C PRO A 163 7.02 -21.20 8.21
N PRO A 164 7.52 -22.43 7.99
CA PRO A 164 7.10 -23.62 8.75
C PRO A 164 7.24 -23.44 10.27
N ASP A 165 8.33 -22.82 10.73
CA ASP A 165 8.57 -22.58 12.16
C ASP A 165 7.54 -21.63 12.77
N SER A 166 7.09 -20.64 12.01
CA SER A 166 6.06 -19.67 12.44
C SER A 166 4.66 -20.30 12.44
N VAL A 167 4.39 -21.18 11.48
CA VAL A 167 3.16 -21.99 11.45
C VAL A 167 3.13 -22.94 12.64
N ALA A 168 4.20 -23.70 12.90
CA ALA A 168 4.32 -24.60 14.03
C ALA A 168 4.22 -23.87 15.39
N ALA A 169 4.82 -22.68 15.52
CA ALA A 169 4.69 -21.86 16.73
C ALA A 169 3.25 -21.40 16.97
N LEU A 170 2.51 -21.03 15.93
CA LEU A 170 1.10 -20.66 16.05
C LEU A 170 0.18 -21.86 16.27
N GLU A 171 0.46 -23.01 15.67
CA GLU A 171 -0.22 -24.27 15.97
C GLU A 171 -0.02 -24.69 17.43
N ALA A 172 1.18 -24.52 17.99
CA ALA A 172 1.43 -24.77 19.40
C ALA A 172 0.69 -23.79 20.34
N GLN A 173 0.48 -22.53 19.92
CA GLN A 173 -0.18 -21.50 20.74
C GLN A 173 -1.72 -21.49 20.62
N LEU A 174 -2.27 -21.78 19.44
CA LEU A 174 -3.69 -21.66 19.12
C LEU A 174 -4.37 -23.02 18.87
N GLY A 175 -3.59 -24.08 18.65
CA GLY A 175 -4.08 -25.45 18.48
C GLY A 175 -5.06 -25.61 17.33
N ALA A 176 -6.10 -26.42 17.55
CA ALA A 176 -7.17 -26.69 16.58
C ALA A 176 -7.88 -25.42 16.07
N ARG A 177 -7.81 -24.30 16.82
CA ARG A 177 -8.40 -23.02 16.38
C ARG A 177 -7.67 -22.43 15.18
N PHE A 178 -6.36 -22.65 15.04
CA PHE A 178 -5.56 -22.19 13.90
C PHE A 178 -5.68 -23.13 12.69
N ALA A 179 -5.70 -24.45 12.93
CA ALA A 179 -5.86 -25.45 11.88
C ALA A 179 -7.18 -25.34 11.11
N GLY A 180 -8.25 -24.85 11.76
CA GLY A 180 -9.56 -24.61 11.14
C GLY A 180 -9.72 -23.28 10.40
N LEU A 181 -8.69 -22.44 10.32
CA LEU A 181 -8.77 -21.12 9.69
C LEU A 181 -8.58 -21.14 8.17
N ALA A 182 -9.21 -20.18 7.50
CA ALA A 182 -8.98 -19.92 6.09
C ALA A 182 -7.50 -19.56 5.83
N GLU A 183 -7.03 -19.74 4.59
CA GLU A 183 -5.65 -19.41 4.21
C GLU A 183 -5.29 -17.95 4.51
N LEU A 184 -6.17 -17.00 4.18
CA LEU A 184 -6.00 -15.57 4.46
C LEU A 184 -5.93 -15.27 5.98
N GLU A 185 -6.70 -16.00 6.80
CA GLU A 185 -6.69 -15.87 8.26
C GLU A 185 -5.35 -16.37 8.84
N ARG A 186 -4.84 -17.51 8.34
CA ARG A 186 -3.51 -18.04 8.72
C ARG A 186 -2.37 -17.12 8.28
N LEU A 187 -2.46 -16.58 7.06
CA LEU A 187 -1.52 -15.59 6.51
C LEU A 187 -1.46 -14.32 7.37
N ALA A 188 -2.61 -13.81 7.81
CA ALA A 188 -2.67 -12.66 8.71
C ALA A 188 -1.98 -12.95 10.06
N LEU A 189 -2.26 -14.09 10.68
CA LEU A 189 -1.65 -14.47 11.97
C LEU A 189 -0.14 -14.69 11.85
N VAL A 190 0.34 -15.37 10.82
CA VAL A 190 1.79 -15.58 10.60
C VAL A 190 2.50 -14.27 10.27
N THR A 191 1.89 -13.38 9.49
CA THR A 191 2.47 -12.05 9.22
C THR A 191 2.53 -11.22 10.51
N ALA A 192 1.50 -11.27 11.37
CA ALA A 192 1.53 -10.64 12.68
C ALA A 192 2.56 -11.26 13.65
N ALA A 193 2.84 -12.56 13.54
CA ALA A 193 3.88 -13.26 14.31
C ALA A 193 5.30 -12.86 13.89
N THR A 194 5.54 -12.77 12.58
CA THR A 194 6.86 -12.56 11.99
C THR A 194 7.25 -11.09 11.90
N GLU A 195 6.31 -10.21 11.53
CA GLU A 195 6.54 -8.76 11.43
C GLU A 195 6.20 -8.02 12.75
N GLY A 196 5.63 -8.71 13.74
CA GLY A 196 5.22 -8.17 15.05
C GLY A 196 4.03 -7.18 15.01
N THR A 197 3.74 -6.63 13.84
CA THR A 197 2.64 -5.71 13.55
C THR A 197 2.09 -5.97 12.15
N LEU A 198 0.78 -5.95 12.02
CA LEU A 198 0.06 -6.10 10.75
C LEU A 198 -0.83 -4.88 10.51
N ASN A 199 -0.90 -4.39 9.28
CA ASN A 199 -1.87 -3.34 8.92
C ASN A 199 -2.62 -3.71 7.63
N HIS A 200 -3.72 -3.01 7.35
CA HIS A 200 -4.58 -3.32 6.19
C HIS A 200 -3.85 -3.22 4.85
N THR A 201 -2.98 -2.21 4.69
CA THR A 201 -2.14 -2.03 3.49
C THR A 201 -1.20 -3.21 3.30
N ARG A 202 -0.56 -3.69 4.38
CA ARG A 202 0.38 -4.82 4.36
C ARG A 202 -0.31 -6.11 3.90
N LEU A 203 -1.52 -6.39 4.38
CA LEU A 203 -2.31 -7.54 3.88
C LEU A 203 -2.65 -7.42 2.39
N ARG A 204 -2.99 -6.22 1.91
CA ARG A 204 -3.26 -5.98 0.49
C ARG A 204 -2.04 -6.11 -0.44
N GLU A 205 -0.82 -6.06 0.10
CA GLU A 205 0.41 -6.32 -0.65
C GLU A 205 0.71 -7.82 -0.81
N ILE A 206 0.18 -8.66 0.09
CA ILE A 206 0.52 -10.09 0.20
C ILE A 206 -0.66 -11.04 -0.06
N SER A 207 -1.87 -10.50 -0.22
CA SER A 207 -3.08 -11.22 -0.62
C SER A 207 -3.73 -10.54 -1.83
N THR A 208 -4.39 -11.34 -2.67
CA THR A 208 -5.16 -10.91 -3.84
C THR A 208 -6.63 -10.63 -3.53
N ASP A 209 -7.04 -10.72 -2.26
CA ASP A 209 -8.44 -10.63 -1.84
C ASP A 209 -8.98 -9.19 -1.85
N HIS A 210 -10.31 -9.06 -1.95
CA HIS A 210 -10.95 -7.76 -2.02
C HIS A 210 -10.81 -6.99 -0.68
N PRO A 211 -10.53 -5.67 -0.69
CA PRO A 211 -10.31 -4.87 0.52
C PRO A 211 -11.41 -4.98 1.59
N SER A 212 -12.67 -5.20 1.20
CA SER A 212 -13.78 -5.39 2.14
C SER A 212 -13.66 -6.69 2.95
N ASP A 213 -13.11 -7.73 2.34
CA ASP A 213 -13.14 -9.08 2.90
C ASP A 213 -11.95 -9.27 3.82
N ILE A 214 -10.81 -8.64 3.50
CA ILE A 214 -9.71 -8.37 4.43
C ILE A 214 -10.22 -7.64 5.69
N THR A 215 -11.04 -6.60 5.57
CA THR A 215 -11.59 -5.86 6.73
C THR A 215 -12.53 -6.73 7.58
N LYS A 216 -13.42 -7.51 6.96
CA LYS A 216 -14.32 -8.44 7.67
C LYS A 216 -13.53 -9.54 8.39
N MET A 217 -12.53 -10.10 7.73
CA MET A 217 -11.63 -11.13 8.26
C MET A 217 -10.86 -10.61 9.47
N LEU A 218 -10.25 -9.42 9.38
CA LEU A 218 -9.57 -8.79 10.52
C LEU A 218 -10.51 -8.54 11.71
N ALA A 219 -11.72 -8.03 11.45
CA ALA A 219 -12.73 -7.84 12.49
C ALA A 219 -13.15 -9.16 13.15
N ARG A 220 -13.23 -10.26 12.39
CA ARG A 220 -13.48 -11.61 12.91
C ARG A 220 -12.32 -12.12 13.78
N LEU A 221 -11.08 -12.04 13.30
CA LEU A 221 -9.90 -12.46 14.08
C LEU A 221 -9.75 -11.69 15.40
N VAL A 222 -10.12 -10.39 15.41
CA VAL A 222 -10.17 -9.60 16.65
C VAL A 222 -11.32 -10.02 17.56
N LYS A 223 -12.53 -10.24 17.01
CA LYS A 223 -13.68 -10.75 17.79
C LYS A 223 -13.39 -12.11 18.44
N ASP A 224 -12.71 -12.98 17.71
CA ASP A 224 -12.33 -14.31 18.18
C ASP A 224 -11.08 -14.28 19.10
N GLY A 225 -10.53 -13.10 19.38
CA GLY A 225 -9.40 -12.90 20.31
C GLY A 225 -8.07 -13.47 19.82
N MET A 226 -7.92 -13.69 18.50
CA MET A 226 -6.67 -14.17 17.88
C MET A 226 -5.77 -13.01 17.42
N LEU A 227 -6.34 -11.82 17.24
CA LEU A 227 -5.62 -10.56 17.06
C LEU A 227 -6.12 -9.51 18.05
N ALA A 228 -5.23 -8.60 18.45
CA ALA A 228 -5.58 -7.37 19.14
C ALA A 228 -5.38 -6.18 18.20
N SER A 229 -6.37 -5.29 18.09
CA SER A 229 -6.26 -4.04 17.35
C SER A 229 -5.76 -2.91 18.25
N GLU A 230 -4.68 -2.24 17.86
CA GLU A 230 -4.14 -1.04 18.49
C GLU A 230 -4.32 0.18 17.57
N GLY A 231 -4.59 1.36 18.14
CA GLY A 231 -4.78 2.60 17.39
C GLY A 231 -6.18 2.80 16.80
N THR A 232 -6.37 3.89 16.04
CA THR A 232 -7.65 4.26 15.41
C THR A 232 -7.45 4.79 13.98
N GLY A 233 -8.47 4.59 13.13
CA GLY A 233 -8.49 5.10 11.76
C GLY A 233 -7.32 4.60 10.90
N ARG A 234 -6.60 5.53 10.26
CA ARG A 234 -5.46 5.21 9.36
C ARG A 234 -4.23 4.65 10.09
N GLY A 235 -4.15 4.80 11.40
CA GLY A 235 -3.09 4.24 12.25
C GLY A 235 -3.46 2.93 12.93
N MET A 236 -4.54 2.26 12.51
CA MET A 236 -4.93 0.97 13.11
C MET A 236 -3.98 -0.15 12.68
N VAL A 237 -3.42 -0.82 13.69
CA VAL A 237 -2.46 -1.92 13.56
C VAL A 237 -2.98 -3.12 14.36
N TYR A 238 -2.74 -4.32 13.87
CA TYR A 238 -3.10 -5.57 14.53
C TYR A 238 -1.84 -6.26 15.03
N ARG A 239 -1.89 -6.84 16.22
CA ARG A 239 -0.83 -7.64 16.83
C ARG A 239 -1.39 -8.95 17.35
N LEU A 240 -0.54 -9.96 17.52
CA LEU A 240 -0.91 -11.11 18.33
C LEU A 240 -1.11 -10.67 19.79
N PRO A 241 -2.13 -11.19 20.50
CA PRO A 241 -2.28 -10.93 21.92
C PRO A 241 -1.02 -11.41 22.67
N LYS A 242 -0.36 -10.50 23.40
CA LYS A 242 0.66 -10.92 24.37
C LYS A 242 -0.03 -11.80 25.39
N GLN A 243 0.35 -13.08 25.45
CA GLN A 243 -0.07 -13.93 26.57
C GLN A 243 0.38 -13.23 27.86
N ARG A 244 -0.54 -13.03 28.80
CA ARG A 244 -0.14 -12.79 30.19
C ARG A 244 0.66 -14.01 30.60
N ALA A 245 1.94 -13.83 30.89
CA ALA A 245 2.71 -14.86 31.57
C ALA A 245 1.90 -15.27 32.81
N SER A 246 1.58 -16.56 32.91
CA SER A 246 0.70 -17.06 33.95
C SER A 246 1.24 -16.65 35.32
N GLN A 247 0.44 -15.90 36.07
CA GLN A 247 0.69 -15.65 37.49
C GLN A 247 0.46 -16.97 38.25
N TYR A 248 1.48 -17.82 38.25
CA TYR A 248 1.59 -18.89 39.23
C TYR A 248 2.02 -18.26 40.55
N THR A 249 1.11 -18.26 41.51
CA THR A 249 1.35 -17.91 42.91
C THR A 249 2.07 -19.04 43.63
N ASP A 250 3.05 -18.67 44.46
CA ASP A 250 3.66 -19.40 45.58
C ASP A 250 4.21 -20.82 45.36
N PHE A 251 5.50 -21.01 45.70
CA PHE A 251 5.91 -21.55 47.00
C PHE A 251 7.45 -21.62 47.10
N ALA A 252 8.07 -20.78 47.94
CA ALA A 252 9.34 -21.04 48.64
C ALA A 252 9.69 -19.87 49.59
N GLU A 253 9.45 -20.06 50.89
CA GLU A 253 10.09 -19.25 51.94
C GLU A 253 11.56 -19.68 52.12
N GLY A 254 12.46 -18.77 52.56
CA GLY A 254 13.87 -19.12 52.78
C GLY A 254 14.80 -17.94 53.11
N ASP A 255 14.68 -17.41 54.34
CA ASP A 255 15.66 -16.65 55.13
C ASP A 255 16.58 -15.56 54.51
N ALA A 256 16.26 -14.31 54.89
CA ALA A 256 17.05 -13.43 55.78
C ALA A 256 18.50 -12.97 55.47
N ALA A 257 18.67 -11.63 55.58
CA ALA A 257 19.90 -10.86 55.89
C ALA A 257 21.03 -10.87 54.81
N LEU A 258 21.73 -9.79 54.43
CA LEU A 258 21.96 -8.40 54.90
C LEU A 258 22.00 -7.47 53.65
N LEU A 259 21.97 -6.12 53.64
CA LEU A 259 21.92 -5.02 54.63
C LEU A 259 21.35 -3.73 53.96
N THR A 260 21.13 -2.66 54.73
CA THR A 260 20.97 -1.22 54.34
C THR A 260 22.11 -0.40 55.02
N PRO A 261 22.26 0.95 54.93
CA PRO A 261 21.50 2.06 54.29
C PRO A 261 22.38 2.80 53.23
N GLU A 262 22.15 4.01 52.67
CA GLU A 262 21.67 5.35 53.12
C GLU A 262 21.05 6.11 51.93
N GLN A 263 19.85 6.69 52.02
CA GLN A 263 19.50 8.05 52.49
C GLN A 263 20.04 9.26 51.67
N ALA A 264 19.24 9.69 50.70
CA ALA A 264 18.84 11.09 50.42
C ALA A 264 17.86 11.09 49.22
N GLY A 265 16.75 11.83 49.16
CA GLY A 265 16.19 12.80 50.10
C GLY A 265 15.49 13.93 49.32
N LEU A 266 14.21 14.21 49.66
CA LEU A 266 13.40 15.38 49.28
C LEU A 266 12.74 15.44 47.88
N THR A 267 11.43 15.15 47.87
CA THR A 267 10.41 15.97 47.17
C THR A 267 10.18 17.29 47.94
N PRO A 268 9.66 18.36 47.29
CA PRO A 268 8.21 18.64 47.27
C PRO A 268 7.71 19.01 45.85
N GLU A 269 6.52 18.61 45.40
CA GLU A 269 5.17 19.11 45.75
C GLU A 269 4.80 20.56 45.33
N GLN A 270 3.87 20.61 44.36
CA GLN A 270 2.72 21.52 44.20
C GLN A 270 2.80 22.90 43.50
N ALA A 271 1.75 23.08 42.66
CA ALA A 271 1.04 24.30 42.28
C ALA A 271 1.64 25.28 41.24
N GLY A 272 0.80 25.71 40.28
CA GLY A 272 0.98 26.97 39.55
C GLY A 272 0.82 26.92 38.02
N LEU A 273 -0.43 27.08 37.56
CA LEU A 273 -0.90 27.90 36.42
C LEU A 273 0.00 28.19 35.19
N THR A 274 -0.63 28.12 34.01
CA THR A 274 -0.16 28.63 32.70
C THR A 274 0.35 30.09 32.74
N PRO A 275 1.30 30.45 31.85
CA PRO A 275 0.87 31.23 30.69
C PRO A 275 1.55 30.93 29.33
N GLU A 276 0.84 31.41 28.31
CA GLU A 276 1.09 31.72 26.90
C GLU A 276 2.52 31.67 26.28
N GLN A 277 2.55 31.02 25.10
CA GLN A 277 3.17 31.42 23.82
C GLN A 277 4.50 32.20 23.74
N ALA A 278 5.48 31.56 23.07
CA ALA A 278 6.29 32.02 21.92
C ALA A 278 7.63 31.25 21.96
N GLY A 279 8.18 30.67 20.90
CA GLY A 279 8.01 30.88 19.47
C GLY A 279 9.43 30.99 18.88
N LEU A 280 9.73 30.26 17.80
CA LEU A 280 10.86 30.41 16.85
C LEU A 280 11.14 29.06 16.14
N THR A 281 10.47 28.84 15.02
CA THR A 281 11.02 28.08 13.89
C THR A 281 11.03 29.02 12.68
N PRO A 282 12.06 28.94 11.82
CA PRO A 282 12.43 30.05 10.94
C PRO A 282 11.49 30.24 9.74
N GLU A 283 11.45 31.48 9.27
CA GLU A 283 10.66 31.96 8.14
C GLU A 283 11.10 31.35 6.80
N LEU A 284 10.13 31.09 5.94
CA LEU A 284 10.30 31.07 4.49
C LEU A 284 9.09 31.77 3.87
N ASP A 285 9.36 32.80 3.07
CA ASP A 285 8.36 33.71 2.53
C ASP A 285 7.26 33.03 1.71
N ALA A 286 6.02 33.17 2.17
CA ALA A 286 4.82 33.01 1.36
C ALA A 286 3.75 34.00 1.88
N PRO A 287 2.96 34.65 1.00
CA PRO A 287 1.95 35.61 1.44
C PRO A 287 0.95 34.92 2.36
N THR A 288 0.79 35.44 3.58
CA THR A 288 -0.07 34.86 4.61
C THR A 288 -1.54 35.03 4.25
N VAL A 289 -2.07 34.07 3.49
CA VAL A 289 -3.50 34.00 3.18
C VAL A 289 -4.27 33.72 4.47
N THR A 290 -5.09 34.69 4.90
CA THR A 290 -5.96 34.55 6.08
C THR A 290 -7.13 33.60 5.78
N VAL A 291 -6.88 32.31 5.99
CA VAL A 291 -7.87 31.25 5.79
C VAL A 291 -8.75 31.06 7.03
N VAL A 292 -10.02 31.45 6.91
CA VAL A 292 -11.04 31.21 7.93
C VAL A 292 -11.47 29.73 7.85
N SER A 293 -10.92 28.93 8.75
CA SER A 293 -11.12 27.48 8.83
C SER A 293 -12.21 27.08 9.82
N ASP A 294 -12.53 27.96 10.77
CA ASP A 294 -13.47 27.74 11.86
C ASP A 294 -14.31 29.00 12.10
N LEU A 295 -15.59 28.86 12.49
CA LEU A 295 -16.49 29.99 12.75
C LEU A 295 -16.04 30.85 13.95
N SER A 296 -15.27 30.28 14.88
CA SER A 296 -14.66 31.00 16.01
C SER A 296 -13.59 32.02 15.60
N GLN A 297 -13.11 31.99 14.35
CA GLN A 297 -12.12 32.92 13.82
C GLN A 297 -12.73 34.20 13.23
N LEU A 298 -14.07 34.33 13.26
CA LEU A 298 -14.82 35.50 12.80
C LEU A 298 -15.35 36.29 13.99
N SER A 299 -15.37 37.62 13.90
CA SER A 299 -16.05 38.43 14.91
C SER A 299 -17.56 38.18 14.90
N ALA A 300 -18.22 38.41 16.03
CA ALA A 300 -19.68 38.26 16.12
C ALA A 300 -20.45 39.14 15.11
N GLN A 301 -19.88 40.27 14.69
CA GLN A 301 -20.47 41.15 13.68
C GLN A 301 -20.35 40.57 12.26
N GLU A 302 -19.20 39.99 11.92
CA GLU A 302 -18.96 39.34 10.62
C GLU A 302 -19.77 38.05 10.49
N LEU A 303 -19.84 37.24 11.56
CA LEU A 303 -20.64 36.03 11.62
C LEU A 303 -22.13 36.35 11.40
N ALA A 304 -22.67 37.38 12.06
CA ALA A 304 -24.05 37.86 11.85
C ALA A 304 -24.29 38.50 10.47
N ARG A 305 -23.25 38.97 9.77
CA ARG A 305 -23.33 39.43 8.37
C ARG A 305 -23.36 38.24 7.41
N LEU A 306 -22.49 37.25 7.60
CA LEU A 306 -22.44 36.04 6.77
C LEU A 306 -23.71 35.19 6.93
N GLN A 307 -24.27 35.08 8.13
CA GLN A 307 -25.56 34.41 8.36
C GLN A 307 -26.71 35.08 7.59
N ARG A 308 -26.81 36.42 7.59
CA ARG A 308 -27.80 37.16 6.79
C ARG A 308 -27.62 36.96 5.29
N LEU A 309 -26.38 36.87 4.81
CA LEU A 309 -26.10 36.55 3.40
C LEU A 309 -26.48 35.10 3.04
N ALA A 310 -26.35 34.16 3.97
CA ALA A 310 -26.70 32.76 3.78
C ALA A 310 -28.19 32.43 3.97
N GLU A 311 -28.95 33.30 4.64
CA GLU A 311 -30.39 33.17 4.94
C GLU A 311 -31.27 32.71 3.75
N PRO A 312 -31.09 33.22 2.50
CA PRO A 312 -31.90 32.79 1.35
C PRO A 312 -31.73 31.30 0.97
N VAL A 313 -30.62 30.69 1.39
CA VAL A 313 -30.29 29.27 1.15
C VAL A 313 -30.48 28.42 2.40
N SER A 314 -30.08 28.93 3.57
CA SER A 314 -30.14 28.23 4.85
C SER A 314 -31.58 27.92 5.28
N GLY A 315 -32.54 28.82 5.01
CA GLY A 315 -33.94 28.66 5.42
C GLY A 315 -34.79 27.73 4.54
N ARG A 316 -34.24 27.13 3.48
CA ARG A 316 -35.03 26.40 2.46
C ARG A 316 -34.36 25.08 2.07
N GLN A 317 -35.03 23.95 2.32
CA GLN A 317 -34.53 22.61 1.97
C GLN A 317 -34.26 22.41 0.45
N ARG A 318 -34.97 23.14 -0.42
CA ARG A 318 -34.83 23.02 -1.88
C ARG A 318 -34.76 24.40 -2.51
N VAL A 319 -33.57 24.76 -3.00
CA VAL A 319 -33.25 26.06 -3.61
C VAL A 319 -32.63 25.82 -4.98
N GLN A 320 -32.96 26.68 -5.95
CA GLN A 320 -32.40 26.59 -7.30
C GLN A 320 -30.86 26.72 -7.26
N PRO A 321 -30.11 25.93 -8.05
CA PRO A 321 -28.65 25.94 -8.02
C PRO A 321 -28.02 27.33 -8.19
N GLU A 322 -28.64 28.18 -9.02
CA GLU A 322 -28.11 29.51 -9.33
C GLU A 322 -28.13 30.47 -8.13
N ILE A 323 -29.18 30.42 -7.31
CA ILE A 323 -29.27 31.20 -6.07
C ILE A 323 -28.18 30.75 -5.08
N VAL A 324 -27.90 29.43 -5.02
CA VAL A 324 -26.84 28.90 -4.16
C VAL A 324 -25.45 29.35 -4.64
N LYS A 325 -25.19 29.34 -5.95
CA LYS A 325 -23.94 29.90 -6.51
C LYS A 325 -23.76 31.37 -6.15
N GLN A 326 -24.77 32.20 -6.39
CA GLN A 326 -24.72 33.64 -6.08
C GLN A 326 -24.46 33.90 -4.59
N THR A 327 -25.11 33.13 -3.72
CA THR A 327 -24.89 33.18 -2.26
C THR A 327 -23.46 32.78 -1.89
N VAL A 328 -22.93 31.68 -2.45
CA VAL A 328 -21.54 31.24 -2.22
C VAL A 328 -20.53 32.30 -2.67
N ILE A 329 -20.72 32.89 -3.84
CA ILE A 329 -19.86 33.98 -4.35
C ILE A 329 -19.93 35.19 -3.39
N ALA A 330 -21.11 35.56 -2.89
CA ALA A 330 -21.28 36.67 -1.95
C ALA A 330 -20.61 36.41 -0.58
N LEU A 331 -20.67 35.17 -0.08
CA LEU A 331 -20.02 34.77 1.18
C LEU A 331 -18.48 34.80 1.06
N CYS A 332 -17.93 34.34 -0.07
CA CYS A 332 -16.49 34.23 -0.29
C CYS A 332 -15.79 35.55 -0.68
N ARG A 333 -16.45 36.71 -0.57
CA ARG A 333 -15.89 38.00 -1.05
C ARG A 333 -14.67 38.49 -0.29
N GLU A 334 -14.78 38.52 1.03
CA GLU A 334 -13.80 39.22 1.88
C GLU A 334 -12.77 38.26 2.48
N HIS A 335 -13.10 36.96 2.57
CA HIS A 335 -12.30 35.96 3.28
C HIS A 335 -12.20 34.64 2.49
N TYR A 336 -11.08 33.94 2.66
CA TYR A 336 -10.96 32.55 2.22
C TYR A 336 -11.72 31.64 3.18
N LEU A 337 -12.92 31.21 2.78
CA LEU A 337 -13.77 30.35 3.60
C LEU A 337 -13.49 28.86 3.36
N GLY A 338 -13.21 28.13 4.44
CA GLY A 338 -13.04 26.68 4.43
C GLY A 338 -14.34 25.92 4.09
N LEU A 339 -14.21 24.70 3.56
CA LEU A 339 -15.35 23.86 3.17
C LEU A 339 -16.35 23.61 4.31
N ARG A 340 -15.86 23.46 5.55
CA ARG A 340 -16.68 23.23 6.76
C ARG A 340 -17.54 24.45 7.09
N VAL A 341 -16.93 25.63 7.11
CA VAL A 341 -17.58 26.93 7.37
C VAL A 341 -18.68 27.19 6.33
N LEU A 342 -18.42 26.92 5.04
CA LEU A 342 -19.41 27.06 3.98
C LEU A 342 -20.59 26.06 4.13
N ALA A 343 -20.33 24.82 4.55
CA ALA A 343 -21.38 23.82 4.78
C ALA A 343 -22.28 24.20 5.97
N GLU A 344 -21.70 24.73 7.05
CA GLU A 344 -22.45 25.23 8.22
C GLU A 344 -23.27 26.48 7.91
N LEU A 345 -22.68 27.50 7.25
CA LEU A 345 -23.39 28.73 6.88
C LEU A 345 -24.60 28.45 5.97
N LEU A 346 -24.47 27.50 5.03
CA LEU A 346 -25.57 27.14 4.12
C LEU A 346 -26.57 26.14 4.72
N ALA A 347 -26.37 25.70 5.98
CA ALA A 347 -27.14 24.65 6.66
C ALA A 347 -27.25 23.31 5.89
N ARG A 348 -26.32 23.02 4.98
CA ARG A 348 -26.29 21.79 4.17
C ARG A 348 -25.33 20.78 4.79
N ARG A 349 -25.82 20.06 5.80
CA ARG A 349 -25.10 18.95 6.46
C ARG A 349 -25.11 17.68 5.60
N ASP A 350 -24.39 17.71 4.49
CA ASP A 350 -23.92 16.49 3.81
C ASP A 350 -22.62 16.03 4.48
N HIS A 351 -22.44 14.71 4.61
CA HIS A 351 -21.25 14.10 5.21
C HIS A 351 -19.98 14.65 4.54
N ASP A 352 -19.15 15.36 5.31
CA ASP A 352 -17.88 15.99 4.90
C ASP A 352 -17.96 17.08 3.80
N GLY A 353 -19.16 17.60 3.47
CA GLY A 353 -19.31 18.68 2.48
C GLY A 353 -18.92 18.31 1.04
N ALA A 354 -18.76 17.02 0.75
CA ALA A 354 -18.25 16.53 -0.54
C ALA A 354 -19.15 16.90 -1.74
N ASP A 355 -20.47 16.95 -1.54
CA ASP A 355 -21.43 17.28 -2.59
C ASP A 355 -21.47 18.78 -2.91
N LEU A 356 -21.35 19.65 -1.88
CA LEU A 356 -21.13 21.09 -2.06
C LEU A 356 -19.88 21.34 -2.91
N ARG A 357 -18.78 20.62 -2.61
CA ARG A 357 -17.54 20.70 -3.37
C ARG A 357 -17.70 20.24 -4.82
N LYS A 358 -18.33 19.09 -5.06
CA LYS A 358 -18.49 18.53 -6.42
C LYS A 358 -19.46 19.32 -7.30
N ARG A 359 -20.61 19.73 -6.75
CA ARG A 359 -21.73 20.29 -7.53
C ARG A 359 -21.71 21.82 -7.66
N ILE A 360 -21.00 22.52 -6.77
CA ILE A 360 -21.04 23.99 -6.70
C ILE A 360 -19.64 24.59 -6.72
N LEU A 361 -18.74 24.21 -5.81
CA LEU A 361 -17.42 24.85 -5.72
C LEU A 361 -16.49 24.50 -6.90
N ASN A 362 -16.41 23.22 -7.31
CA ASN A 362 -15.59 22.81 -8.45
C ASN A 362 -16.02 23.51 -9.77
N PRO A 363 -17.32 23.59 -10.14
CA PRO A 363 -17.77 24.41 -11.26
C PRO A 363 -17.37 25.88 -11.14
N LEU A 364 -17.64 26.52 -9.99
CA LEU A 364 -17.33 27.95 -9.81
C LEU A 364 -15.83 28.28 -9.89
N VAL A 365 -14.95 27.35 -9.49
CA VAL A 365 -13.49 27.48 -9.72
C VAL A 365 -13.14 27.33 -11.20
N LYS A 366 -13.78 26.38 -11.91
CA LYS A 366 -13.57 26.18 -13.36
C LYS A 366 -14.06 27.39 -14.18
N ASP A 367 -15.16 28.01 -13.75
CA ASP A 367 -15.77 29.18 -14.37
C ASP A 367 -15.03 30.49 -13.99
N GLY A 368 -13.94 30.42 -13.20
CA GLY A 368 -13.12 31.56 -12.82
C GLY A 368 -13.73 32.49 -11.78
N LEU A 369 -14.82 32.09 -11.12
CA LEU A 369 -15.57 32.89 -10.14
C LEU A 369 -15.08 32.69 -8.69
N LEU A 370 -14.34 31.62 -8.43
CA LEU A 370 -13.69 31.34 -7.14
C LEU A 370 -12.22 30.95 -7.32
N MET A 371 -11.34 31.50 -6.48
CA MET A 371 -9.95 31.08 -6.33
C MET A 371 -9.78 30.07 -5.19
N ARG A 372 -8.72 29.27 -5.29
CA ARG A 372 -8.33 28.25 -4.30
C ARG A 372 -7.19 28.77 -3.44
N ALA A 373 -7.30 28.65 -2.11
CA ALA A 373 -6.20 29.00 -1.20
C ALA A 373 -4.94 28.13 -1.38
N TYR A 374 -5.12 26.84 -1.72
CA TYR A 374 -4.04 25.87 -1.90
C TYR A 374 -4.05 25.29 -3.33
N PRO A 375 -2.87 25.00 -3.93
CA PRO A 375 -2.78 24.46 -5.29
C PRO A 375 -3.33 23.03 -5.43
N SER A 376 -3.15 22.19 -4.40
CA SER A 376 -3.56 20.79 -4.44
C SER A 376 -5.09 20.66 -4.36
N PRO A 377 -5.75 20.01 -5.34
CA PRO A 377 -7.20 19.92 -5.34
C PRO A 377 -7.80 19.22 -4.11
N ASN A 378 -7.03 18.37 -3.44
CA ASN A 378 -7.46 17.52 -2.33
C ASN A 378 -6.85 17.91 -0.97
N ASP A 379 -6.27 19.11 -0.83
CA ASP A 379 -5.78 19.57 0.49
C ASP A 379 -6.97 19.66 1.50
N PRO A 380 -6.87 19.04 2.69
CA PRO A 380 -7.93 19.12 3.71
C PRO A 380 -8.16 20.54 4.25
N ARG A 381 -7.21 21.47 4.07
CA ARG A 381 -7.32 22.88 4.45
C ARG A 381 -7.89 23.75 3.33
N GLN A 382 -8.39 23.16 2.25
CA GLN A 382 -8.89 23.91 1.10
C GLN A 382 -9.97 24.93 1.48
N ALA A 383 -9.67 26.19 1.20
CA ALA A 383 -10.60 27.31 1.28
C ALA A 383 -10.75 28.02 -0.06
N TYR A 384 -11.81 28.82 -0.18
CA TYR A 384 -12.24 29.49 -1.41
C TYR A 384 -12.52 30.96 -1.15
N GLN A 385 -12.11 31.82 -2.08
CA GLN A 385 -12.42 33.26 -2.11
C GLN A 385 -12.98 33.59 -3.50
N SER A 386 -13.89 34.55 -3.65
CA SER A 386 -14.30 35.03 -4.97
C SER A 386 -13.18 35.82 -5.63
N THR A 387 -13.03 35.69 -6.95
CA THR A 387 -12.16 36.59 -7.70
C THR A 387 -12.64 38.05 -7.57
N PRO A 388 -11.76 39.01 -7.21
CA PRO A 388 -12.06 40.41 -7.43
C PRO A 388 -12.09 40.67 -8.93
N ASP A 389 -13.25 41.10 -9.41
CA ASP A 389 -13.66 41.28 -10.80
C ASP A 389 -13.70 40.01 -11.68
N GLY A 390 -14.75 39.97 -12.53
CA GLY A 390 -15.03 38.87 -13.46
C GLY A 390 -14.14 38.90 -14.70
N SER A 391 -12.82 38.95 -14.53
CA SER A 391 -11.88 38.81 -15.64
C SER A 391 -11.75 37.35 -16.03
N SER A 392 -12.04 37.04 -17.30
CA SER A 392 -12.01 35.70 -17.88
C SER A 392 -10.64 35.01 -17.68
N PRO A 393 -10.59 33.67 -17.56
CA PRO A 393 -9.31 32.96 -17.55
C PRO A 393 -8.55 33.24 -18.86
N LYS A 394 -7.30 33.68 -18.73
CA LYS A 394 -6.36 33.72 -19.87
C LYS A 394 -6.09 32.29 -20.37
N PRO A 395 -5.82 32.13 -21.68
CA PRO A 395 -5.73 30.82 -22.34
C PRO A 395 -4.55 29.96 -21.86
#